data_AF-A0ABD4RGV0-F1
#
_entry.id   AF-A0ABD4RGV0-F1
#
_cell.length_a   1.000
_cell.length_b   1.000
_cell.length_c   1.000
_cell.angle_alpha   90.00
_cell.angle_beta   90.00
_cell.angle_gamma   90.00
#
_symmetry.space_group_name_H-M   'P 1'
#
loop_
_entity.id
_entity.type
_entity.pdbx_description
1 polymer ?
#
loop_
_entity_poly.entity_id
_entity_poly.type
_entity_poly.pdbx_seq_one_letter_code
_entity_poly.pdbx_strand_id
1 'polypeptide(L)'
;MVRTYAYSANLDRETETLFREAEFLGEGHNGIVYELPGNKAIKIFQQAKCCLDEGRVLKRVSKSKFFPNVYSVGKHYIVREKIGGERLDHYIKKHGLSDKLSKNLYDLIKEFKRLRFTKLDARCRDIYVLEDETVRVIDPKQCYTKKVTYPRHLMKGFKKIDCLDEFLENIKSIDKKIGEDWEKKISRYFHDSELE
;
A
#
# COMPACT_ATOMS: atom_id res chain seq x y z
N MET A 1 3.32 23.05 -9.70
CA MET A 1 2.73 23.84 -8.60
C MET A 1 3.44 23.44 -7.32
N VAL A 2 4.17 24.38 -6.71
CA VAL A 2 4.74 24.20 -5.36
C VAL A 2 3.56 24.16 -4.39
N ARG A 3 3.36 23.04 -3.71
CA ARG A 3 2.30 22.90 -2.72
C ARG A 3 2.78 23.58 -1.44
N THR A 4 2.19 24.73 -1.11
CA THR A 4 2.49 25.50 0.10
C THR A 4 1.34 25.32 1.09
N TYR A 5 1.21 24.12 1.66
CA TYR A 5 0.24 23.90 2.73
C TYR A 5 0.89 24.18 4.08
N ALA A 6 0.23 24.98 4.92
CA ALA A 6 0.59 25.13 6.32
C ALA A 6 0.09 23.88 7.06
N TYR A 7 1.00 22.98 7.41
CA TYR A 7 0.71 21.83 8.26
C TYR A 7 0.85 22.26 9.73
N SER A 8 -0.15 21.94 10.55
CA SER A 8 -0.08 22.11 12.00
C SER A 8 -0.74 20.93 12.67
N ALA A 9 -0.03 20.34 13.64
CA ALA A 9 -0.53 19.24 14.45
C ALA A 9 -0.07 19.43 15.89
N ASN A 10 -1.01 19.33 16.83
CA ASN A 10 -0.69 19.25 18.25
C ASN A 10 -0.23 17.81 18.54
N LEU A 11 1.08 17.62 18.61
CA LEU A 11 1.71 16.33 18.91
C LEU A 11 1.61 16.03 20.42
N ASP A 12 1.50 14.75 20.78
CA ASP A 12 1.72 14.31 22.16
C ASP A 12 3.21 14.47 22.55
N ARG A 13 3.50 14.48 23.86
CA ARG A 13 4.85 14.78 24.38
C ARG A 13 5.94 13.83 23.84
N GLU A 14 5.62 12.56 23.70
CA GLU A 14 6.56 11.56 23.16
C GLU A 14 6.81 11.83 21.66
N THR A 15 5.74 12.03 20.90
CA THR A 15 5.80 12.30 19.47
C THR A 15 6.53 13.62 19.19
N GLU A 16 6.29 14.67 19.97
CA GLU A 16 6.98 15.96 19.85
C GLU A 16 8.50 15.80 20.09
N THR A 17 8.88 14.98 21.08
CA THR A 17 10.30 14.70 21.37
C THR A 17 10.96 14.02 20.18
N LEU A 18 10.34 12.96 19.63
CA LEU A 18 10.84 12.26 18.45
C LEU A 18 10.89 13.18 17.22
N PHE A 19 9.92 14.10 17.08
CA PHE A 19 9.80 14.96 15.91
C PHE A 19 10.95 15.97 15.76
N ARG A 20 11.72 16.23 16.83
CA ARG A 20 12.89 17.12 16.80
C ARG A 20 14.03 16.59 15.93
N GLU A 21 14.07 15.27 15.74
CA GLU A 21 15.06 14.58 14.90
C GLU A 21 14.43 14.08 13.58
N ALA A 22 13.28 14.64 13.20
CA ALA A 22 12.52 14.14 12.06
C ALA A 22 13.16 14.51 10.72
N GLU A 23 13.26 13.53 9.82
CA GLU A 23 13.74 13.76 8.45
C GLU A 23 12.58 13.70 7.45
N PHE A 24 12.53 14.63 6.51
CA PHE A 24 11.47 14.66 5.51
C PHE A 24 11.56 13.45 4.57
N LEU A 25 10.48 12.67 4.45
CA LEU A 25 10.39 11.54 3.53
C LEU A 25 9.61 11.86 2.26
N GLY A 26 8.59 12.72 2.35
CA GLY A 26 7.79 13.08 1.19
C GLY A 26 6.45 13.71 1.51
N GLU A 27 5.85 14.32 0.50
CA GLU A 27 4.53 14.94 0.60
C GLU A 27 3.54 14.25 -0.35
N GLY A 28 2.42 13.79 0.20
CA GLY A 28 1.33 13.17 -0.54
C GLY A 28 0.13 14.12 -0.71
N HIS A 29 -0.97 13.59 -1.24
CA HIS A 29 -2.19 14.39 -1.45
C HIS A 29 -2.85 14.89 -0.15
N ASN A 30 -2.77 14.10 0.93
CA ASN A 30 -3.52 14.37 2.16
C ASN A 30 -2.61 14.81 3.33
N GLY A 31 -1.30 14.80 3.13
CA GLY A 31 -0.38 14.85 4.25
C GLY A 31 1.08 14.81 3.84
N ILE A 32 1.92 15.26 4.76
CA ILE A 32 3.37 15.22 4.71
C ILE A 32 3.87 14.08 5.61
N VAL A 33 4.96 13.44 5.23
CA VAL A 33 5.53 12.28 5.94
C VAL A 33 6.97 12.59 6.33
N TYR A 34 7.29 12.33 7.59
CA TYR A 34 8.64 12.39 8.12
C TYR A 34 9.03 11.03 8.71
N GLU A 35 10.31 10.72 8.64
CA GLU A 35 10.96 9.68 9.42
C GLU A 35 11.16 10.17 10.84
N LEU A 36 11.03 9.26 11.80
CA LEU A 36 11.30 9.48 13.22
C LEU A 36 12.29 8.42 13.72
N PRO A 37 13.05 8.72 14.79
CA PRO A 37 13.94 7.75 15.42
C PRO A 37 13.26 6.41 15.79
N GLY A 38 14.04 5.33 15.69
CA GLY A 38 13.62 3.98 16.08
C GLY A 38 12.60 3.37 15.12
N ASN A 39 12.87 3.43 13.82
CA ASN A 39 12.08 2.83 12.72
C ASN A 39 10.61 3.28 12.70
N LYS A 40 10.38 4.57 12.95
CA LYS A 40 9.05 5.17 12.94
C LYS A 40 8.90 6.15 11.79
N ALA A 41 7.67 6.33 11.36
CA ALA A 41 7.28 7.38 10.44
C ALA A 41 6.05 8.08 11.00
N ILE A 42 6.03 9.41 10.90
CA ILE A 42 4.87 10.23 11.20
C ILE A 42 4.31 10.78 9.91
N LYS A 43 3.00 10.64 9.74
CA LYS A 43 2.26 11.33 8.69
C LYS A 43 1.41 12.41 9.33
N ILE A 44 1.64 13.65 8.93
CA ILE A 44 0.86 14.82 9.34
C ILE A 44 -0.14 15.14 8.24
N PHE A 45 -1.42 15.24 8.61
CA PHE A 45 -2.54 15.42 7.70
C PHE A 45 -3.02 16.86 7.72
N GLN A 46 -3.46 17.36 6.56
CA GLN A 46 -4.10 18.67 6.47
C GLN A 46 -5.49 18.68 7.10
N GLN A 47 -6.21 17.56 6.97
CA GLN A 47 -7.60 17.42 7.42
C GLN A 47 -7.72 16.32 8.46
N ALA A 48 -8.27 16.66 9.63
CA ALA A 48 -8.52 15.70 10.72
C ALA A 48 -9.36 14.50 10.26
N LYS A 49 -10.37 14.73 9.39
CA LYS A 49 -11.21 13.67 8.84
C LYS A 49 -10.38 12.60 8.10
N CYS A 50 -9.43 13.03 7.26
CA CYS A 50 -8.54 12.11 6.56
C CYS A 50 -7.65 11.33 7.52
N CYS A 51 -7.14 11.97 8.58
CA CYS A 51 -6.36 11.33 9.63
C CYS A 51 -7.17 10.24 10.35
N LEU A 52 -8.39 10.59 10.78
CA LEU A 52 -9.27 9.67 11.49
C LEU A 52 -9.70 8.48 10.63
N ASP A 53 -10.00 8.70 9.35
CA ASP A 53 -10.37 7.63 8.43
C ASP A 53 -9.20 6.67 8.19
N GLU A 54 -7.99 7.20 7.98
CA GLU A 54 -6.78 6.38 7.80
C GLU A 54 -6.42 5.63 9.09
N GLY A 55 -6.48 6.29 10.24
CA GLY A 55 -6.25 5.67 11.55
C GLY A 55 -7.24 4.55 11.87
N ARG A 56 -8.51 4.69 11.51
CA ARG A 56 -9.52 3.62 11.64
C ARG A 56 -9.18 2.40 10.80
N VAL A 57 -8.73 2.60 9.55
CA VAL A 57 -8.30 1.49 8.69
C VAL A 57 -7.07 0.82 9.28
N LEU A 58 -6.04 1.58 9.63
CA LEU A 58 -4.80 1.04 10.19
C LEU A 58 -5.04 0.27 11.50
N LYS A 59 -5.94 0.76 12.37
CA LYS A 59 -6.34 0.03 13.58
C LYS A 59 -7.00 -1.33 13.27
N ARG A 60 -7.85 -1.40 12.24
CA ARG A 60 -8.52 -2.65 11.84
C ARG A 60 -7.53 -3.69 11.27
N VAL A 61 -6.50 -3.23 10.58
CA VAL A 61 -5.51 -4.11 9.94
C VAL A 61 -4.29 -4.38 10.81
N SER A 62 -4.21 -3.77 12.00
CA SER A 62 -3.04 -3.81 12.90
C SER A 62 -2.49 -5.21 13.23
N LYS A 63 -3.34 -6.24 13.22
CA LYS A 63 -2.91 -7.64 13.48
C LYS A 63 -2.34 -8.35 12.26
N SER A 64 -2.33 -7.71 11.10
CA SER A 64 -1.88 -8.29 9.85
C SER A 64 -0.44 -7.88 9.57
N LYS A 65 0.43 -8.88 9.34
CA LYS A 65 1.85 -8.68 9.02
C LYS A 65 2.09 -7.81 7.79
N PHE A 66 1.09 -7.71 6.91
CA PHE A 66 1.21 -6.96 5.65
C PHE A 66 1.12 -5.44 5.83
N PHE A 67 0.71 -4.94 7.00
CA PHE A 67 0.52 -3.50 7.22
C PHE A 67 1.48 -3.00 8.31
N PRO A 68 1.77 -1.69 8.35
CA PRO A 68 2.58 -1.11 9.42
C PRO A 68 1.86 -1.17 10.76
N ASN A 69 2.61 -1.42 11.82
CA ASN A 69 2.13 -1.23 13.17
C ASN A 69 1.84 0.26 13.44
N VAL A 70 0.79 0.54 14.20
CA VAL A 70 0.44 1.91 14.61
C VAL A 70 0.87 2.11 16.06
N TYR A 71 1.62 3.18 16.30
CA TYR A 71 2.10 3.55 17.63
C TYR A 71 1.21 4.62 18.27
N SER A 72 0.87 5.67 17.52
CA SER A 72 0.02 6.77 18.01
C SER A 72 -0.88 7.31 16.89
N VAL A 73 -2.08 7.78 17.27
CA VAL A 73 -3.02 8.45 16.37
C VAL A 73 -3.53 9.70 17.08
N GLY A 74 -3.09 10.86 16.61
CA GLY A 74 -3.60 12.16 17.05
C GLY A 74 -4.68 12.70 16.12
N LYS A 75 -5.09 13.96 16.38
CA LYS A 75 -6.12 14.64 15.58
C LYS A 75 -5.71 14.86 14.12
N HIS A 76 -4.42 15.15 13.89
CA HIS A 76 -3.86 15.46 12.58
C HIS A 76 -2.59 14.67 12.27
N TYR A 77 -2.26 13.64 13.04
CA TYR A 77 -1.09 12.82 12.74
C TYR A 77 -1.28 11.35 13.10
N ILE A 78 -0.52 10.50 12.43
CA ILE A 78 -0.39 9.09 12.76
C ILE A 78 1.10 8.77 12.84
N VAL A 79 1.54 8.22 13.97
CA VAL A 79 2.86 7.61 14.14
C VAL A 79 2.73 6.11 13.93
N ARG A 80 3.56 5.56 13.04
CA ARG A 80 3.51 4.16 12.62
C ARG A 80 4.89 3.63 12.31
N GLU A 81 4.98 2.32 12.11
CA GLU A 81 6.19 1.65 11.63
C GLU A 81 6.65 2.24 10.29
N LYS A 82 7.93 2.58 10.21
CA LYS A 82 8.58 2.89 8.94
C LYS A 82 8.80 1.56 8.21
N ILE A 83 8.21 1.47 7.01
CA ILE A 83 8.41 0.32 6.14
C ILE A 83 9.66 0.58 5.30
N GLY A 84 10.65 -0.30 5.42
CA GLY A 84 11.83 -0.31 4.57
C GLY A 84 11.59 -1.04 3.24
N GLY A 85 12.69 -1.41 2.57
CA GLY A 85 12.65 -2.11 1.29
C GLY A 85 12.41 -1.20 0.10
N GLU A 86 12.19 -1.82 -1.06
CA GLU A 86 12.06 -1.15 -2.35
C GLU A 86 10.60 -1.18 -2.83
N ARG A 87 10.18 -0.13 -3.53
CA ARG A 87 8.84 -0.05 -4.12
C ARG A 87 8.66 -1.20 -5.14
N LEU A 88 7.51 -1.86 -5.12
CA LEU A 88 7.29 -3.12 -5.87
C LEU A 88 7.70 -3.06 -7.35
N ASP A 89 7.30 -2.01 -8.06
CA ASP A 89 7.62 -1.84 -9.48
C ASP A 89 9.11 -1.56 -9.74
N HIS A 90 9.81 -0.92 -8.80
CA HIS A 90 11.25 -0.74 -8.90
C HIS A 90 11.99 -2.06 -8.62
N TYR A 91 11.57 -2.78 -7.57
CA TYR A 91 12.13 -4.08 -7.22
C TYR A 91 12.03 -5.06 -8.39
N ILE A 92 10.83 -5.23 -8.98
CA ILE A 92 10.62 -6.15 -10.10
C ILE A 92 11.45 -5.74 -11.32
N LYS A 93 11.57 -4.44 -11.63
CA LYS A 93 12.42 -4.00 -12.76
C LYS A 93 13.90 -4.33 -12.57
N LYS A 94 14.36 -4.38 -11.33
CA LYS A 94 15.76 -4.61 -10.99
C LYS A 94 16.08 -6.11 -10.82
N HIS A 95 15.14 -6.88 -10.27
CA HIS A 95 15.36 -8.24 -9.82
C HIS A 95 14.53 -9.30 -10.56
N GLY A 96 13.56 -8.89 -11.39
CA GLY A 96 12.56 -9.77 -11.97
C GLY A 96 11.42 -10.08 -11.00
N LEU A 97 10.39 -10.77 -11.50
CA LEU A 97 9.28 -11.27 -10.70
C LEU A 97 9.50 -12.74 -10.37
N SER A 98 9.85 -13.06 -9.12
CA SER A 98 10.00 -14.45 -8.69
C SER A 98 8.66 -15.10 -8.34
N ASP A 99 8.62 -16.44 -8.36
CA ASP A 99 7.47 -17.21 -7.88
C ASP A 99 7.13 -16.92 -6.41
N LYS A 100 8.16 -16.70 -5.59
CA LYS A 100 8.00 -16.38 -4.16
C LYS A 100 7.39 -14.99 -3.99
N LEU A 101 7.82 -13.99 -4.76
CA LEU A 101 7.20 -12.67 -4.76
C LEU A 101 5.74 -12.73 -5.26
N SER A 102 5.47 -13.45 -6.36
CA SER A 102 4.12 -13.71 -6.86
C SER A 102 3.22 -14.35 -5.79
N LYS A 103 3.75 -15.32 -5.05
CA LYS A 103 3.07 -15.98 -3.95
C LYS A 103 2.77 -15.03 -2.79
N ASN A 104 3.74 -14.21 -2.39
CA ASN A 104 3.56 -13.21 -1.33
C ASN A 104 2.50 -12.16 -1.71
N LEU A 105 2.47 -11.72 -2.97
CA LEU A 105 1.44 -10.83 -3.50
C LEU A 105 0.05 -11.50 -3.52
N TYR A 106 -0.04 -12.77 -3.91
CA TYR A 106 -1.30 -13.52 -3.84
C TYR A 106 -1.82 -13.64 -2.41
N ASP A 107 -0.93 -13.96 -1.46
CA ASP A 107 -1.29 -14.07 -0.05
C ASP A 107 -1.72 -12.71 0.54
N LEU A 108 -1.14 -11.59 0.08
CA LEU A 108 -1.62 -10.24 0.40
C LEU A 108 -3.07 -10.02 -0.07
N ILE A 109 -3.43 -10.44 -1.28
CA ILE A 109 -4.81 -10.28 -1.77
C ILE A 109 -5.79 -11.19 -1.02
N LYS A 110 -5.37 -12.40 -0.63
CA LYS A 110 -6.17 -13.25 0.28
C LYS A 110 -6.35 -12.60 1.65
N GLU A 111 -5.32 -11.94 2.15
CA GLU A 111 -5.41 -11.20 3.41
C GLU A 111 -6.45 -10.08 3.33
N PHE A 112 -6.52 -9.35 2.21
CA PHE A 112 -7.58 -8.34 2.00
C PHE A 112 -8.98 -8.97 2.10
N LYS A 113 -9.18 -10.16 1.52
CA LYS A 113 -10.44 -10.91 1.67
C LYS A 113 -10.71 -11.29 3.13
N ARG A 114 -9.70 -11.82 3.84
CA ARG A 114 -9.81 -12.19 5.26
C ARG A 114 -10.19 -11.01 6.15
N LEU A 115 -9.64 -9.83 5.85
CA LEU A 115 -9.92 -8.55 6.52
C LEU A 115 -11.25 -7.90 6.07
N ARG A 116 -12.02 -8.58 5.21
CA ARG A 116 -13.31 -8.14 4.66
C ARG A 116 -13.22 -6.80 3.92
N PHE A 117 -12.12 -6.57 3.20
CA PHE A 117 -12.01 -5.42 2.31
C PHE A 117 -13.02 -5.57 1.15
N THR A 118 -13.67 -4.47 0.79
CA THR A 118 -14.51 -4.41 -0.41
C THR A 118 -13.68 -4.12 -1.66
N LYS A 119 -12.47 -3.57 -1.48
CA LYS A 119 -11.46 -3.34 -2.51
C LYS A 119 -10.30 -4.32 -2.35
N LEU A 120 -10.28 -5.35 -3.18
CA LEU A 120 -9.21 -6.37 -3.24
C LEU A 120 -8.10 -5.92 -4.19
N ASP A 121 -7.53 -4.73 -3.94
CA ASP A 121 -6.67 -4.07 -4.90
C ASP A 121 -5.70 -3.08 -4.23
N ALA A 122 -4.51 -2.98 -4.81
CA ALA A 122 -3.42 -2.13 -4.35
C ALA A 122 -2.63 -1.63 -5.57
N ARG A 123 -1.90 -0.53 -5.44
CA ARG A 123 -0.99 -0.07 -6.49
C ARG A 123 0.43 -0.51 -6.15
N CYS A 124 1.26 -0.71 -7.18
CA CYS A 124 2.70 -1.00 -6.97
C CYS A 124 3.37 0.04 -6.06
N ARG A 125 3.01 1.33 -6.19
CA ARG A 125 3.58 2.41 -5.36
C ARG A 125 3.23 2.33 -3.87
N ASP A 126 2.17 1.59 -3.53
CA ASP A 126 1.68 1.43 -2.16
C ASP A 126 2.22 0.13 -1.53
N ILE A 127 2.97 -0.69 -2.29
CA ILE A 127 3.57 -1.96 -1.87
C ILE A 127 5.09 -1.83 -1.87
N TYR A 128 5.72 -2.28 -0.79
CA TYR A 128 7.16 -2.34 -0.60
C TYR A 128 7.58 -3.79 -0.42
N VAL A 129 8.75 -4.12 -0.97
CA VAL A 129 9.36 -5.45 -0.97
C VAL A 129 10.64 -5.39 -0.17
N LEU A 130 10.73 -6.21 0.87
CA LEU A 130 11.95 -6.37 1.68
C LEU A 130 12.92 -7.35 1.01
N GLU A 131 14.15 -7.43 1.51
CA GLU A 131 15.21 -8.28 0.95
C GLU A 131 14.82 -9.77 0.84
N ASP A 132 13.99 -10.25 1.76
CA ASP A 132 13.47 -11.62 1.77
C ASP A 132 12.19 -11.80 0.94
N GLU A 133 11.86 -10.82 0.09
CA GLU A 133 10.63 -10.69 -0.70
C GLU A 133 9.34 -10.57 0.12
N THR A 134 9.43 -10.30 1.42
CA THR A 134 8.26 -9.96 2.23
C THR A 134 7.61 -8.68 1.68
N VAL A 135 6.30 -8.73 1.46
CA VAL A 135 5.52 -7.59 0.94
C VAL A 135 4.81 -6.85 2.07
N ARG A 136 4.91 -5.52 2.06
CA ARG A 136 4.28 -4.61 3.04
C ARG A 136 3.49 -3.51 2.30
N VAL A 137 2.32 -3.16 2.81
CA VAL A 137 1.45 -2.11 2.26
C VAL A 137 1.48 -0.88 3.16
N ILE A 138 1.91 0.24 2.60
CA ILE A 138 2.02 1.49 3.35
C ILE A 138 0.74 2.34 3.33
N ASP A 139 -0.23 2.09 2.45
CA ASP A 139 -1.38 2.99 2.32
C ASP A 139 -2.68 2.24 1.96
N PRO A 140 -3.40 1.67 2.94
CA PRO A 140 -4.67 0.96 2.73
C PRO A 140 -5.87 1.90 2.49
N LYS A 141 -5.72 2.91 1.62
CA LYS A 141 -6.78 3.88 1.34
C LYS A 141 -8.01 3.24 0.70
N GLN A 142 -9.18 3.61 1.25
CA GLN A 142 -10.51 3.29 0.70
C GLN A 142 -10.77 1.78 0.56
N CYS A 143 -10.09 0.95 1.36
CA CYS A 143 -10.18 -0.51 1.31
C CYS A 143 -11.58 -1.06 1.65
N TYR A 144 -12.41 -0.28 2.36
CA TYR A 144 -13.77 -0.66 2.77
C TYR A 144 -14.89 0.07 2.03
N THR A 145 -14.59 1.12 1.26
CA THR A 145 -15.62 1.96 0.61
C THR A 145 -15.77 1.70 -0.88
N LYS A 146 -14.68 1.35 -1.58
CA LYS A 146 -14.72 1.02 -3.01
C LYS A 146 -14.89 -0.47 -3.21
N LYS A 147 -15.75 -0.88 -4.15
CA LYS A 147 -15.92 -2.28 -4.51
C LYS A 147 -15.04 -2.63 -5.70
N VAL A 148 -14.02 -3.45 -5.47
CA VAL A 148 -13.13 -4.00 -6.50
C VAL A 148 -12.84 -5.45 -6.14
N THR A 149 -13.11 -6.39 -7.04
CA THR A 149 -13.11 -7.83 -6.74
C THR A 149 -11.83 -8.57 -7.12
N TYR A 150 -10.87 -7.87 -7.73
CA TYR A 150 -9.58 -8.40 -8.18
C TYR A 150 -8.53 -7.27 -8.20
N PRO A 151 -7.22 -7.58 -8.18
CA PRO A 151 -6.17 -6.57 -8.01
C PRO A 151 -5.86 -5.82 -9.32
N ARG A 152 -6.87 -5.11 -9.82
CA ARG A 152 -6.84 -4.42 -11.11
C ARG A 152 -5.70 -3.41 -11.22
N HIS A 153 -5.55 -2.51 -10.25
CA HIS A 153 -4.49 -1.49 -10.34
C HIS A 153 -3.10 -2.09 -10.17
N LEU A 154 -2.97 -3.20 -9.45
CA LEU A 154 -1.73 -3.96 -9.36
C LEU A 154 -1.35 -4.50 -10.73
N MET A 155 -2.28 -5.19 -11.40
CA MET A 155 -2.08 -5.76 -12.74
C MET A 155 -1.84 -4.69 -13.80
N LYS A 156 -2.50 -3.53 -13.71
CA LYS A 156 -2.17 -2.36 -14.55
C LYS A 156 -0.73 -1.88 -14.33
N GLY A 157 -0.22 -2.00 -13.12
CA GLY A 157 1.19 -1.72 -12.80
C GLY A 157 2.11 -2.75 -13.46
N PHE A 158 1.79 -4.03 -13.36
CA PHE A 158 2.55 -5.13 -13.98
C PHE A 158 2.58 -5.06 -15.51
N LYS A 159 1.46 -4.70 -16.16
CA LYS A 159 1.45 -4.45 -17.61
C LYS A 159 2.40 -3.32 -18.02
N LYS A 160 2.59 -2.30 -17.18
CA LYS A 160 3.49 -1.17 -17.48
C LYS A 160 4.97 -1.50 -17.33
N ILE A 161 5.28 -2.61 -16.68
CA ILE A 161 6.65 -3.08 -16.45
C ILE A 161 6.87 -4.45 -17.09
N ASP A 162 5.99 -4.81 -18.03
CA ASP A 162 6.05 -6.01 -18.87
C ASP A 162 6.15 -7.35 -18.11
N CYS A 163 5.54 -7.46 -16.93
CA CYS A 163 5.54 -8.67 -16.10
C CYS A 163 4.14 -9.24 -15.80
N LEU A 164 3.09 -8.77 -16.50
CA LEU A 164 1.71 -9.19 -16.21
C LEU A 164 1.47 -10.66 -16.55
N ASP A 165 1.95 -11.12 -17.70
CA ASP A 165 1.69 -12.50 -18.16
C ASP A 165 2.39 -13.51 -17.23
N GLU A 166 3.66 -13.25 -16.90
CA GLU A 166 4.41 -14.03 -15.91
C GLU A 166 3.70 -14.07 -14.55
N PHE A 167 3.21 -12.92 -14.07
CA PHE A 167 2.43 -12.89 -12.83
C PHE A 167 1.18 -13.78 -12.91
N LEU A 168 0.40 -13.69 -13.99
CA LEU A 168 -0.82 -14.48 -14.15
C LEU A 168 -0.54 -15.98 -14.23
N GLU A 169 0.51 -16.40 -14.94
CA GLU A 169 0.95 -17.79 -14.97
C GLU A 169 1.36 -18.29 -13.58
N ASN A 170 2.10 -17.49 -12.81
CA ASN A 170 2.47 -17.85 -11.44
C ASN A 170 1.22 -17.99 -10.55
N ILE A 171 0.22 -17.10 -10.71
CA ILE A 171 -1.05 -17.24 -9.98
C ILE A 171 -1.80 -18.49 -10.41
N LYS A 172 -1.84 -18.86 -11.70
CA LYS A 172 -2.49 -20.09 -12.17
C LYS A 172 -1.82 -21.35 -11.61
N SER A 173 -0.50 -21.33 -11.45
CA SER A 173 0.25 -22.40 -10.78
C SER A 173 -0.07 -22.52 -9.28
N ILE A 174 -0.35 -21.41 -8.60
CA ILE A 174 -0.73 -21.39 -7.18
C ILE A 174 -2.21 -21.78 -6.97
N ASP A 175 -3.10 -21.20 -7.78
CA ASP A 175 -4.55 -21.36 -7.74
C ASP A 175 -5.12 -21.10 -9.13
N LYS A 176 -5.23 -22.16 -9.92
CA LYS A 176 -5.69 -22.15 -11.30
C LYS A 176 -6.99 -21.37 -11.49
N LYS A 177 -7.96 -21.59 -10.60
CA LYS A 177 -9.28 -20.95 -10.69
C LYS A 177 -9.21 -19.44 -10.50
N ILE A 178 -8.43 -18.98 -9.52
CA ILE A 178 -8.25 -17.54 -9.30
C ILE A 178 -7.43 -16.91 -10.41
N GLY A 179 -6.37 -17.57 -10.89
CA GLY A 179 -5.57 -17.10 -12.01
C GLY A 179 -6.40 -16.87 -13.26
N GLU A 180 -7.21 -17.87 -13.66
CA GLU A 180 -8.12 -17.76 -14.81
C GLU A 180 -9.21 -16.68 -14.62
N ASP A 181 -9.77 -16.54 -13.42
CA ASP A 181 -10.77 -15.49 -13.12
C ASP A 181 -10.16 -14.09 -13.24
N TRP A 182 -8.95 -13.92 -12.71
CA TRP A 182 -8.23 -12.65 -12.74
C TRP A 182 -7.82 -12.26 -14.16
N GLU A 183 -7.28 -13.20 -14.93
CA GLU A 183 -6.94 -13.03 -16.34
C GLU A 183 -8.17 -12.60 -17.16
N LYS A 184 -9.29 -13.32 -17.04
CA LYS A 184 -10.54 -12.96 -17.74
C LYS A 184 -11.00 -11.54 -17.41
N LYS A 185 -10.91 -11.14 -16.13
CA LYS A 185 -11.33 -9.81 -15.67
C LYS A 185 -10.42 -8.70 -16.17
N ILE A 186 -9.11 -8.89 -16.13
CA ILE A 186 -8.15 -7.86 -16.57
C ILE A 186 -8.14 -7.72 -18.10
N SER A 187 -8.26 -8.82 -18.85
CA SER A 187 -8.37 -8.78 -20.32
C SER A 187 -9.63 -8.04 -20.77
N ARG A 188 -10.79 -8.31 -20.14
CA ARG A 188 -12.01 -7.55 -20.40
C ARG A 188 -11.82 -6.06 -20.10
N TYR A 189 -11.21 -5.74 -18.96
CA TYR A 189 -10.94 -4.35 -18.60
C TYR A 189 -10.05 -3.61 -19.60
N PHE A 190 -9.02 -4.27 -20.15
CA PHE A 190 -8.19 -3.65 -21.18
C PHE A 190 -8.93 -3.47 -22.51
N HIS A 191 -9.70 -4.47 -22.92
CA HIS A 191 -10.53 -4.36 -24.12
C HIS A 191 -11.53 -3.21 -24.04
N ASP A 192 -12.27 -3.11 -22.94
CA ASP A 192 -13.24 -2.03 -22.72
C ASP A 192 -12.55 -0.65 -22.74
N SER A 193 -11.32 -0.54 -22.21
CA SER A 193 -10.58 0.72 -22.17
C SER A 193 -9.92 1.14 -23.50
N GLU A 194 -9.80 0.23 -24.46
CA GLU A 194 -9.31 0.54 -25.81
C GLU A 194 -10.43 1.02 -26.74
N LEU A 195 -11.69 0.80 -26.34
CA LEU A 195 -12.89 1.24 -27.06
C LEU A 195 -13.40 2.63 -26.62
N GLU A 196 -12.88 3.18 -25.52
CA GLU A 196 -13.15 4.53 -24.99
C GLU A 196 -12.13 5.56 -25.48
#